data_AF-A0A5K0VKP8-F1
#
_entry.id   AF-A0A5K0VKP8-F1
#
_cell.length_a   1.000
_cell.length_b   1.000
_cell.length_c   1.000
_cell.angle_alpha   90.00
_cell.angle_beta   90.00
_cell.angle_gamma   90.00
#
_symmetry.space_group_name_H-M   'P 1'
#
loop_
_entity.id
_entity.type
_entity.pdbx_description
1 polymer ?
#
loop_
_entity_poly.entity_id
_entity_poly.type
_entity_poly.pdbx_seq_one_letter_code
_entity_poly.pdbx_strand_id
1 'polypeptide(L)' 'VMASDGLWDVFGNDEMVPIIHETIKEPRMCAKRLATEAVERGSKDKVTVIVIFLRPVSTAERIF' A
#
# COMPACT_ATOMS: atom_id res chain seq x y z
N VAL A 1 -6.28 3.13 -3.90
CA VAL A 1 -6.00 2.14 -2.85
C VAL A 1 -7.15 2.17 -1.87
N MET A 2 -7.52 1.04 -1.28
CA MET A 2 -8.54 0.98 -0.24
C MET A 2 -7.88 0.53 1.07
N ALA A 3 -8.24 1.13 2.19
CA ALA A 3 -7.72 0.74 3.49
C ALA A 3 -8.72 1.09 4.61
N SER A 4 -8.56 0.45 5.76
CA SER A 4 -9.28 0.82 6.99
C SER A 4 -8.80 2.17 7.53
N ASP A 5 -9.63 2.76 8.39
CA ASP A 5 -9.33 3.96 9.19
C ASP A 5 -7.97 3.88 9.90
N GLY A 6 -7.62 2.72 10.46
CA GLY A 6 -6.31 2.53 11.10
C GLY A 6 -5.11 2.79 10.18
N LEU A 7 -5.24 2.72 8.85
CA LEU A 7 -4.19 3.21 7.95
C LEU A 7 -4.22 4.74 7.83
N TRP A 8 -5.39 5.31 7.55
CA TRP A 8 -5.55 6.73 7.25
C TRP A 8 -5.36 7.65 8.45
N ASP A 9 -5.46 7.13 9.67
CA ASP A 9 -5.12 7.86 10.90
C ASP A 9 -3.64 8.27 10.97
N VAL A 10 -2.77 7.54 10.27
CA VAL A 10 -1.30 7.74 10.29
C VAL A 10 -0.72 8.05 8.91
N PHE A 11 -1.56 8.05 7.87
CA PHE A 11 -1.18 8.34 6.48
C PHE A 11 -2.02 9.46 5.88
N GLY A 12 -1.34 10.49 5.40
CA GLY A 12 -1.96 11.47 4.49
C GLY A 12 -2.15 10.90 3.09
N ASN A 13 -3.20 11.34 2.39
CA ASN A 13 -3.48 10.94 1.00
C ASN A 13 -2.26 11.19 0.08
N ASP A 14 -1.60 12.34 0.22
CA ASP A 14 -0.47 12.74 -0.62
C ASP A 14 0.82 12.00 -0.26
N GLU A 15 1.01 11.63 1.02
CA GLU A 15 2.18 10.88 1.48
C GLU A 15 2.19 9.43 0.97
N MET A 16 1.00 8.89 0.69
CA MET A 16 0.84 7.54 0.19
C MET A 16 1.31 7.38 -1.27
N VAL A 17 1.12 8.42 -2.08
CA VAL A 17 1.42 8.44 -3.52
C VAL A 17 2.88 8.06 -3.83
N PRO A 18 3.91 8.67 -3.21
CA PRO A 18 5.30 8.30 -3.48
C PRO A 18 5.63 6.85 -3.09
N ILE A 19 5.10 6.34 -1.97
CA ILE A 19 5.32 4.96 -1.52
C ILE A 19 4.75 3.96 -2.51
N ILE A 20 3.55 4.25 -3.03
CA ILE A 20 2.94 3.44 -4.08
C ILE A 20 3.82 3.49 -5.33
N HIS A 21 4.28 4.68 -5.72
CA HIS A 21 5.12 4.90 -6.90
C HIS A 21 6.46 4.15 -6.85
N GLU A 22 7.09 4.07 -5.69
CA GLU A 22 8.30 3.27 -5.47
C GLU A 22 8.03 1.76 -5.55
N THR A 23 6.82 1.33 -5.19
CA THR A 23 6.48 -0.08 -4.99
C THR A 23 5.56 -0.63 -6.09
N ILE A 24 5.48 0.05 -7.25
CA ILE A 24 4.59 -0.31 -8.40
C ILE A 24 4.89 -1.71 -8.97
N LYS A 25 6.05 -2.31 -8.66
CA LYS A 25 6.46 -3.59 -9.22
C LYS A 25 5.52 -4.75 -8.87
N GLU A 26 5.01 -4.78 -7.64
CA GLU A 26 4.11 -5.83 -7.16
C GLU A 26 3.07 -5.24 -6.19
N PRO A 27 1.77 -5.35 -6.49
CA PRO A 27 0.72 -4.75 -5.66
C PRO A 27 0.67 -5.36 -4.26
N ARG A 28 1.05 -6.64 -4.11
CA ARG A 28 1.16 -7.31 -2.80
C ARG A 28 2.24 -6.68 -1.92
N MET A 29 3.41 -6.38 -2.48
CA MET A 29 4.47 -5.68 -1.74
C MET A 29 4.05 -4.26 -1.37
N CYS A 30 3.34 -3.59 -2.28
CA CYS A 30 2.78 -2.27 -2.05
C CYS A 30 1.83 -2.27 -0.83
N ALA A 31 0.88 -3.21 -0.80
CA ALA A 31 -0.04 -3.38 0.32
C ALA A 31 0.68 -3.72 1.63
N LYS A 32 1.67 -4.63 1.57
CA LYS A 32 2.46 -5.02 2.75
C LYS A 32 3.24 -3.84 3.33
N ARG A 33 3.90 -3.05 2.47
CA ARG A 33 4.69 -1.89 2.90
C ARG A 33 3.83 -0.83 3.57
N LEU A 34 2.68 -0.50 2.97
CA LEU A 34 1.72 0.43 3.56
C LEU A 34 1.22 -0.04 4.94
N ALA A 35 0.90 -1.33 5.06
CA ALA A 35 0.46 -1.89 6.34
C ALA A 35 1.57 -1.86 7.40
N THR A 36 2.81 -2.25 7.04
CA THR A 36 3.96 -2.20 7.96
C THR A 36 4.24 -0.77 8.41
N GLU A 37 4.22 0.18 7.49
CA GLU A 37 4.55 1.56 7.82
C GLU A 37 3.47 2.23 8.68
N ALA A 38 2.20 1.87 8.51
CA ALA A 38 1.15 2.33 9.41
C ALA A 38 1.30 1.79 10.83
N VAL A 39 1.75 0.54 10.98
CA VAL A 39 2.06 -0.05 12.29
C VAL A 39 3.28 0.64 12.91
N GLU A 40 4.33 0.90 12.13
CA GLU A 40 5.54 1.60 12.59
C GLU A 40 5.26 3.05 13.01
N ARG A 41 4.34 3.73 12.32
CA ARG A 41 3.87 5.08 12.68
C ARG A 41 2.98 5.09 13.94
N GLY A 42 2.68 3.93 14.52
CA GLY A 42 1.98 3.82 15.79
C GLY A 42 0.46 3.73 15.66
N SER A 43 -0.05 3.22 14.53
CA SER A 43 -1.48 2.90 14.40
C SER A 43 -1.89 1.95 15.52
N LYS A 44 -2.94 2.33 16.26
CA LYS A 44 -3.50 1.56 17.38
C LYS A 44 -4.68 0.69 16.97
N ASP A 45 -5.08 0.78 15.71
CA ASP A 45 -6.25 0.08 15.16
C ASP A 45 -5.87 -1.04 14.20
N LYS A 46 -6.87 -1.85 13.82
CA LYS A 46 -6.66 -2.92 12.85
C LYS A 46 -6.38 -2.33 11.46
N VAL A 47 -5.15 -2.46 10.99
CA VAL A 47 -4.73 -2.02 9.66
C VAL A 47 -5.05 -3.08 8.62
N THR A 48 -5.92 -2.76 7.66
CA THR A 48 -6.22 -3.59 6.47
C THR A 48 -6.04 -2.75 5.22
N VAL A 49 -5.30 -3.24 4.21
CA VAL A 49 -4.97 -2.49 2.99
C VAL A 49 -5.17 -3.38 1.75
N ILE A 50 -5.81 -2.83 0.72
CA ILE A 50 -6.05 -3.46 -0.58
C ILE A 50 -5.54 -2.53 -1.68
N VAL A 51 -4.53 -3.00 -2.43
CA VAL A 51 -3.97 -2.30 -3.58
C VAL A 51 -4.41 -2.98 -4.86
N ILE A 52 -5.02 -2.21 -5.76
CA ILE A 52 -5.47 -2.66 -7.09
C ILE A 52 -4.83 -1.74 -8.13
N PHE A 53 -4.14 -2.32 -9.10
CA PHE A 53 -3.64 -1.59 -10.25
C PHE A 53 -4.70 -1.61 -11.36
N LEU A 54 -5.26 -0.43 -11.65
CA LEU A 54 -6.32 -0.26 -12.65
C LEU A 54 -5.81 -0.37 -14.10
N ARG A 55 -4.50 -0.24 -14.28
CA ARG A 55 -3.83 -0.44 -15.57
C ARG A 55 -2.80 -1.57 -15.40
N PRO A 56 -2.53 -2.34 -16.47
CA PRO A 56 -1.43 -3.28 -16.47
C PRO A 56 -0.15 -2.51 -16.18
N VAL A 57 0.46 -2.79 -15.04
CA VAL A 57 1.84 -2.37 -14.78
C VAL A 57 2.72 -3.46 -15.36
N SER A 58 3.62 -3.05 -16.25
CA SER A 58 4.51 -3.90 -17.06
C SER A 58 5.54 -4.70 -16.24
N THR A 59 5.37 -4.81 -14.92
CA THR A 59 6.29 -5.48 -14.00
C THR A 59 5.77 -6.82 -13.47
N ALA A 60 4.65 -7.32 -13.98
CA ALA A 60 4.30 -8.72 -13.79
C ALA A 60 5.11 -9.60 -14.76
N GLU A 61 6.38 -9.86 -14.45
CA GLU A 61 6.99 -11.12 -14.88
C GLU A 61 6.13 -12.23 -14.28
N ARG A 62 5.24 -12.79 -15.11
CA ARG A 62 4.57 -14.04 -14.82
C ARG A 62 5.63 -15.14 -14.82
N ILE A 63 6.19 -15.39 -13.65
CA ILE A 63 6.92 -16.64 -13.41
C ILE A 63 5.85 -17.73 -13.33
N PHE A 64 5.70 -18.47 -14.44
CA PHE A 64 4.96 -19.73 -14.50
C PHE A 64 5.83 -20.86 -13.94
#